data_AF-A0A3M1EBH8-F1
#
_entry.id   AF-A0A3M1EBH8-F1
#
_cell.length_a   1.000
_cell.length_b   1.000
_cell.length_c   1.000
_cell.angle_alpha   90.00
_cell.angle_beta   90.00
_cell.angle_gamma   90.00
#
_symmetry.space_group_name_H-M   'P 1'
#
loop_
_entity.id
_entity.type
_entity.pdbx_description
1 polymer ?
#
loop_
_entity_poly.entity_id
_entity_poly.type
_entity_poly.pdbx_seq_one_letter_code
_entity_poly.pdbx_strand_id
1 'polypeptide(L)'
;MTTARERRIASFLIRLWFEPRETEEGPAALRGYIRHLQTGNECYVSDLEAMTDYVLRQLHNEDTETASQAVDEPAHDVKNSLR
;
A
#
# COMPACT_ATOMS: atom_id res chain seq x y z
N MET A 1 17.26 16.83 8.10
CA MET A 1 15.97 16.84 8.80
C MET A 1 14.91 16.60 7.75
N THR A 2 14.57 15.34 7.55
CA THR A 2 13.56 14.90 6.57
C THR A 2 12.20 15.21 7.19
N THR A 3 11.43 16.11 6.58
CA THR A 3 10.15 16.55 7.15
C THR A 3 9.16 15.39 7.17
N ALA A 4 8.20 15.38 8.11
CA ALA A 4 7.19 14.32 8.23
C ALA A 4 6.39 14.04 6.93
N ARG A 5 6.49 14.94 5.94
CA ARG A 5 5.89 14.84 4.60
C ARG A 5 6.68 13.97 3.62
N GLU A 6 7.95 13.66 3.90
CA GLU A 6 8.83 12.94 2.97
C GLU A 6 8.67 11.40 2.97
N ARG A 7 7.70 10.82 3.70
CA ARG A 7 7.57 9.35 3.73
C ARG A 7 6.14 8.85 3.70
N ARG A 8 5.53 8.89 2.51
CA ARG A 8 4.55 7.87 2.08
C ARG A 8 4.78 7.54 0.61
N ILE A 9 6.03 7.22 0.29
CA ILE A 9 6.35 6.64 -1.01
C ILE A 9 6.01 5.16 -0.88
N ALA A 10 4.88 4.74 -1.45
CA ALA A 10 4.60 3.33 -1.67
C ALA A 10 5.31 2.88 -2.95
N SER A 11 5.89 1.67 -2.95
CA SER A 11 6.64 1.16 -4.09
C SER A 11 6.09 -0.20 -4.49
N PHE A 12 5.78 -0.35 -5.78
CA PHE A 12 5.16 -1.56 -6.31
C PHE A 12 6.01 -2.13 -7.44
N LEU A 13 6.15 -3.45 -7.45
CA LEU A 13 6.56 -4.19 -8.64
C LEU A 13 5.29 -4.65 -9.36
N ILE A 14 5.13 -4.24 -10.62
CA ILE A 14 4.01 -4.64 -11.45
C ILE A 14 4.56 -5.41 -12.66
N ARG A 15 4.07 -6.63 -12.85
CA ARG A 15 4.35 -7.45 -14.04
C ARG A 15 3.06 -7.66 -14.80
N LEU A 16 3.08 -7.37 -16.09
CA LEU A 16 1.94 -7.56 -17.00
C LEU A 16 2.33 -8.51 -18.11
N TRP A 17 1.40 -9.37 -18.50
CA TRP A 17 1.56 -10.23 -19.67
C TRP A 17 0.20 -10.54 -20.28
N PHE A 18 0.23 -10.91 -21.56
CA PHE A 18 -0.93 -11.48 -22.24
C PHE A 18 -0.82 -12.99 -22.20
N GLU A 19 -1.85 -13.65 -21.71
CA GLU A 19 -2.00 -15.09 -21.89
C GLU A 19 -2.55 -15.37 -23.30
N PRO A 20 -2.01 -16.40 -23.99
CA PRO A 20 -2.60 -16.86 -25.24
C PRO A 20 -4.06 -17.21 -25.04
N ARG A 21 -4.87 -16.97 -26.07
CA ARG A 21 -6.26 -17.42 -26.10
C ARG A 21 -6.33 -18.94 -25.89
N GLU A 22 -7.22 -19.38 -25.01
CA GLU A 22 -7.46 -20.81 -24.76
C GLU A 22 -8.25 -21.48 -25.91
N THR A 23 -9.01 -20.68 -26.67
CA THR A 23 -9.82 -21.12 -27.83
C THR A 23 -9.54 -20.24 -29.05
N GLU A 24 -9.77 -20.75 -30.27
CA GLU A 24 -9.47 -20.01 -31.51
C GLU A 24 -10.26 -18.70 -31.67
N GLU A 25 -11.41 -18.56 -31.01
CA GLU A 25 -12.31 -17.40 -31.15
C GLU A 25 -12.21 -16.39 -29.98
N GLY A 26 -11.41 -16.68 -28.94
CA GLY A 26 -11.30 -15.83 -27.75
C GLY A 26 -10.29 -14.69 -27.88
N PRO A 27 -10.52 -13.53 -27.21
CA PRO A 27 -9.50 -12.50 -27.07
C PRO A 27 -8.34 -12.99 -26.18
N ALA A 28 -7.13 -12.47 -26.42
CA ALA A 28 -6.02 -12.66 -25.48
C ALA A 28 -6.37 -12.07 -24.12
N ALA A 29 -6.03 -12.78 -23.05
CA ALA A 29 -6.37 -12.35 -21.70
C ALA A 29 -5.21 -11.56 -21.09
N LEU A 30 -5.47 -10.32 -20.65
CA LEU A 30 -4.49 -9.58 -19.86
C LEU A 30 -4.39 -10.20 -18.47
N ARG A 31 -3.17 -10.39 -17.99
CA ARG A 31 -2.88 -10.81 -16.62
C ARG A 31 -1.85 -9.90 -16.00
N GLY A 32 -1.89 -9.85 -14.68
CA GLY A 32 -0.89 -9.13 -13.93
C GLY A 32 -0.55 -9.79 -12.60
N TYR A 33 0.58 -9.34 -12.09
CA TYR A 33 1.06 -9.60 -10.75
C TYR A 33 1.53 -8.27 -10.16
N ILE A 34 1.02 -7.93 -8.98
CA ILE A 34 1.44 -6.76 -8.21
C ILE A 34 2.06 -7.23 -6.91
N ARG A 35 3.23 -6.68 -6.56
CA ARG A 35 3.84 -6.83 -5.25
C ARG A 35 4.11 -5.47 -4.62
N HIS A 36 3.61 -5.26 -3.41
CA HIS A 36 3.99 -4.13 -2.58
C HIS A 36 5.38 -4.39 -2.00
N LEU A 37 6.34 -3.53 -2.30
CA LEU A 37 7.74 -3.77 -1.98
C LEU A 37 8.05 -3.57 -0.49
N GLN A 38 7.31 -2.70 0.20
CA GLN A 38 7.47 -2.47 1.63
C GLN A 38 6.99 -3.67 2.45
N THR A 39 5.77 -4.16 2.21
CA THR A 39 5.17 -5.23 3.03
C THR A 39 5.44 -6.63 2.47
N GLY A 40 5.84 -6.73 1.20
CA GLY A 40 5.95 -8.00 0.49
C GLY A 40 4.61 -8.58 0.03
N ASN A 41 3.48 -7.93 0.32
CA ASN A 41 2.15 -8.40 -0.08
C ASN A 41 2.03 -8.48 -1.59
N GLU A 42 1.48 -9.60 -2.06
CA GLU A 42 1.34 -9.88 -3.49
C GLU A 42 -0.10 -10.20 -3.88
N CYS A 43 -0.45 -9.86 -5.11
CA CYS A 43 -1.77 -10.05 -5.67
C CYS A 43 -1.70 -10.41 -7.15
N TYR A 44 -2.43 -11.45 -7.54
CA TYR A 44 -2.67 -11.80 -8.93
C TYR A 44 -3.96 -11.13 -9.41
N VAL A 45 -3.95 -10.64 -10.64
CA VAL A 45 -5.01 -9.79 -11.19
C VAL A 45 -5.30 -10.17 -12.64
N SER A 46 -6.59 -10.17 -12.98
CA SER A 46 -7.11 -10.59 -14.29
C SER A 46 -7.40 -9.45 -15.25
N ASP A 47 -7.32 -8.21 -14.79
CA ASP A 47 -7.70 -7.01 -15.52
C ASP A 47 -7.09 -5.74 -14.87
N LEU A 48 -7.15 -4.62 -15.59
CA LEU A 48 -6.59 -3.32 -15.17
C LEU A 48 -7.36 -2.66 -14.02
N GLU A 49 -8.66 -2.97 -13.89
CA GLU A 49 -9.49 -2.38 -12.86
C GLU A 49 -9.11 -2.95 -11.50
N ALA A 50 -9.03 -4.28 -11.38
CA ALA A 50 -8.57 -4.98 -10.20
C ALA A 50 -7.16 -4.54 -9.76
N MET A 51 -6.29 -4.22 -10.72
CA MET A 51 -4.96 -3.65 -10.44
C MET A 51 -5.02 -2.28 -9.78
N THR A 52 -5.78 -1.38 -10.39
CA THR A 52 -5.94 0.00 -9.89
C THR A 52 -6.52 -0.01 -8.49
N ASP A 53 -7.55 -0.84 -8.29
CA ASP A 53 -8.19 -1.09 -7.02
C ASP A 53 -7.21 -1.57 -5.93
N TYR A 54 -6.35 -2.54 -6.26
CA TYR A 54 -5.38 -3.04 -5.31
C TYR A 54 -4.39 -1.95 -4.87
N VAL A 55 -3.86 -1.17 -5.81
CA VAL A 55 -2.92 -0.08 -5.51
C VAL A 55 -3.58 0.99 -4.64
N LEU A 56 -4.80 1.42 -4.99
CA LEU A 56 -5.54 2.42 -4.22
C LEU A 56 -5.84 1.96 -2.78
N ARG A 57 -6.23 0.70 -2.59
CA ARG A 57 -6.46 0.15 -1.25
C ARG A 57 -5.19 0.14 -0.40
N GLN A 58 -4.04 -0.23 -0.97
CA GLN A 58 -2.78 -0.21 -0.22
C GLN A 58 -2.39 1.22 0.17
N LEU A 59 -2.57 2.19 -0.72
CA LEU A 59 -2.32 3.60 -0.43
C LEU A 59 -3.24 4.13 0.69
N HIS A 60 -4.53 3.76 0.70
CA HIS A 60 -5.46 4.19 1.76
C HIS A 60 -5.28 3.45 3.09
N ASN A 61 -4.86 2.18 3.08
CA ASN A 61 -4.64 1.42 4.32
C ASN A 61 -3.44 1.95 5.11
N GLU A 62 -2.38 2.39 4.41
CA GLU A 62 -1.25 3.09 5.05
C GLU A 62 -1.68 4.40 5.75
N ASP A 63 -2.77 5.03 5.29
CA ASP A 63 -3.33 6.21 5.95
C ASP A 63 -4.00 5.88 7.29
N THR A 64 -4.45 4.63 7.49
CA THR A 64 -5.29 4.25 8.64
C THR A 64 -4.47 3.72 9.82
N GLU A 65 -3.39 2.97 9.58
CA GLU A 65 -2.53 2.46 10.66
C GLU A 65 -1.70 3.56 11.34
N THR A 66 -1.34 4.61 10.61
CA THR A 66 -0.55 5.73 11.16
C THR A 66 -1.36 6.60 12.13
N ALA A 67 -2.70 6.61 12.04
CA ALA A 67 -3.56 7.41 12.91
C ALA A 67 -3.76 6.81 14.32
N SER A 68 -3.50 5.51 14.51
CA SER A 68 -3.70 4.84 15.82
C SER A 68 -2.48 4.90 16.76
N GLN A 69 -1.31 5.37 16.32
CA GLN A 69 -0.10 5.43 17.17
C GLN A 69 0.21 6.84 17.73
N ALA A 70 -0.63 7.84 17.50
CA ALA A 70 -0.42 9.21 17.95
C ALA A 70 -1.16 9.58 19.27
N VAL A 71 -1.63 8.58 20.04
CA VAL A 71 -2.36 8.79 21.30
C VAL A 71 -1.73 7.94 22.40
N ASP A 72 -0.48 8.23 22.76
CA ASP A 72 0.12 7.76 24.01
C ASP A 72 1.32 8.66 24.38
N GLU A 73 1.06 9.94 24.65
CA GLU A 73 1.94 10.73 25.52
C GLU A 73 1.30 10.81 26.91
N PRO A 74 1.87 10.18 27.96
CA PRO A 74 1.49 10.50 29.31
C PRO A 74 2.05 11.88 29.65
N ALA A 75 1.17 12.83 29.97
CA ALA A 75 1.55 14.13 30.49
C ALA A 75 2.46 13.96 31.72
N HIS A 76 3.74 14.29 31.56
CA HIS A 76 4.67 14.40 32.68
C HIS A 76 4.25 15.59 33.56
N ASP A 77 3.54 15.30 34.66
CA ASP A 77 3.21 16.24 35.73
C ASP A 77 4.50 16.56 36.50
N VAL A 78 5.23 17.60 36.07
CA VAL A 78 6.36 18.16 36.83
C VAL A 78 5.82 19.12 37.88
N LYS A 79 5.45 18.58 39.05
CA LYS A 79 5.26 19.39 40.25
C LYS A 79 6.61 19.85 40.77
N ASN A 80 6.97 21.06 40.38
CA ASN A 80 8.13 21.78 40.89
C ASN A 80 7.94 22.08 42.39
N SER A 81 8.49 21.22 43.25
CA SER A 81 8.71 21.53 44.67
C SER A 81 10.05 22.23 44.80
N LEU A 82 10.05 23.52 45.11
CA LEU A 82 11.19 24.20 45.70
C LEU A 82 10.71 24.92 46.96
N ARG A 83 11.10 24.33 48.09
CA ARG A 83 11.23 24.98 49.39
C ARG A 83 12.48 25.84 49.39
#